data_AF-A0A659UPN2-F1
#
_entry.id   AF-A0A659UPN2-F1
#
_cell.length_a   1.000
_cell.length_b   1.000
_cell.length_c   1.000
_cell.angle_alpha   90.00
_cell.angle_beta   90.00
_cell.angle_gamma   90.00
#
_symmetry.space_group_name_H-M   'P 1'
#
loop_
_entity.id
_entity.type
_entity.pdbx_description
1 polymer ?
#
loop_
_entity_poly.entity_id
_entity_poly.type
_entity_poly.pdbx_seq_one_letter_code
_entity_poly.pdbx_strand_id
1 'polypeptide(L)'
;MAKSPDKRTPPTADDDRAAPKRRSPLTDFLDASEPLHKGGFAEMPQAELTGTPLTGSIADWAEQIEQEAEREGRAAGKGGGAKSPKKIPERSAAPGRTARGTSMGGAASARERTAAGLNPVAGLDISLEEAET
;
A
#
# COMPACT_ATOMS: atom_id res chain seq x y z
N MET A 1 -50.96 -23.09 -47.64
CA MET A 1 -50.62 -23.91 -46.45
C MET A 1 -50.06 -22.99 -45.38
N ALA A 2 -50.83 -22.67 -44.34
CA ALA A 2 -50.40 -21.79 -43.25
C ALA A 2 -49.55 -22.58 -42.23
N LYS A 3 -48.40 -22.05 -41.84
CA LYS A 3 -47.49 -22.64 -40.84
C LYS A 3 -47.89 -22.13 -39.44
N SER A 4 -48.20 -23.05 -38.52
CA SER A 4 -48.53 -22.75 -37.12
C SER A 4 -47.30 -22.27 -36.35
N PRO A 5 -47.43 -21.36 -35.37
CA PRO A 5 -46.30 -20.96 -34.54
C PRO A 5 -46.04 -22.00 -33.43
N ASP A 6 -44.77 -22.35 -33.25
CA ASP A 6 -44.28 -23.24 -32.20
C ASP A 6 -44.60 -22.67 -30.79
N LYS A 7 -45.17 -23.52 -29.94
CA LYS A 7 -45.38 -23.21 -28.52
C LYS A 7 -44.03 -23.19 -27.80
N ARG A 8 -43.51 -22.00 -27.47
CA ARG A 8 -42.42 -21.87 -26.50
C ARG A 8 -42.90 -22.25 -25.11
N THR A 9 -42.35 -23.31 -24.54
CA THR A 9 -42.40 -23.61 -23.11
C THR A 9 -41.50 -22.63 -22.34
N PRO A 10 -41.95 -22.06 -21.20
CA PRO A 10 -41.08 -21.22 -20.38
C PRO A 10 -40.02 -22.07 -19.66
N PRO A 11 -38.80 -21.56 -19.47
CA PRO A 11 -37.76 -22.27 -18.74
C PRO A 11 -38.10 -22.40 -17.25
N THR A 12 -37.72 -23.55 -16.67
CA THR A 12 -37.86 -23.89 -15.25
C THR A 12 -36.91 -23.05 -14.36
N ALA A 13 -37.31 -22.86 -13.11
CA ALA A 13 -36.85 -21.79 -12.22
C ALA A 13 -35.47 -22.00 -11.56
N ASP A 14 -34.70 -23.00 -11.97
CA ASP A 14 -33.49 -23.47 -11.27
C ASP A 14 -32.23 -23.29 -12.13
N ASP A 15 -32.05 -22.11 -12.70
CA ASP A 15 -30.80 -21.68 -13.32
C ASP A 15 -30.19 -20.56 -12.44
N ASP A 16 -29.11 -20.87 -11.71
CA ASP A 16 -28.36 -19.90 -10.87
C ASP A 16 -27.67 -18.78 -11.69
N ARG A 17 -27.83 -18.82 -13.02
CA ARG A 17 -27.43 -17.77 -13.97
C ARG A 17 -28.59 -16.87 -14.44
N ALA A 18 -29.78 -17.00 -13.86
CA ALA A 18 -30.92 -16.19 -14.23
C ALA A 18 -30.84 -14.78 -13.60
N ALA A 19 -31.11 -13.76 -14.42
CA ALA A 19 -31.22 -12.36 -13.97
C ALA A 19 -32.20 -12.24 -12.78
N PRO A 20 -31.93 -11.38 -11.78
CA PRO A 20 -32.70 -11.35 -10.55
C PRO A 20 -34.18 -11.09 -10.86
N LYS A 21 -35.04 -12.02 -10.43
CA LYS A 21 -36.51 -11.83 -10.42
C LYS A 21 -36.78 -10.51 -9.69
N ARG A 22 -37.65 -9.67 -10.26
CA ARG A 22 -38.06 -8.37 -9.69
C ARG A 22 -38.63 -8.58 -8.28
N ARG A 23 -37.76 -8.52 -7.28
CA ARG A 23 -38.09 -8.62 -5.85
C ARG A 23 -38.36 -7.22 -5.32
N SER A 24 -39.14 -7.14 -4.25
CA SER A 24 -39.43 -5.86 -3.61
C SER A 24 -38.15 -5.35 -2.94
N PRO A 25 -37.89 -4.04 -2.92
CA PRO A 25 -36.68 -3.49 -2.29
C PRO A 25 -36.59 -3.86 -0.80
N LEU A 26 -37.72 -4.16 -0.14
CA LEU A 26 -37.76 -4.59 1.26
C LEU A 26 -37.17 -5.99 1.48
N THR A 27 -37.35 -6.89 0.51
CA THR A 27 -36.87 -8.28 0.61
C THR A 27 -35.41 -8.44 0.21
N ASP A 28 -34.86 -7.48 -0.54
CA ASP A 28 -33.46 -7.50 -0.96
C ASP A 28 -32.51 -7.26 0.22
N PHE A 29 -32.91 -6.39 1.17
CA PHE A 29 -32.12 -6.16 2.39
C PHE A 29 -32.08 -7.39 3.31
N LEU A 30 -33.18 -8.14 3.38
CA LEU A 30 -33.27 -9.35 4.20
C LEU A 30 -32.42 -10.48 3.59
N ASP A 31 -32.49 -10.69 2.27
CA ASP A 31 -31.70 -11.70 1.56
C ASP A 31 -30.20 -11.38 1.60
N ALA A 32 -29.84 -10.10 1.47
CA ALA A 32 -28.44 -9.66 1.58
C ALA A 32 -27.88 -9.78 3.01
N SER A 33 -28.74 -9.81 4.02
CA SER A 33 -28.33 -9.94 5.43
C SER A 33 -28.06 -11.39 5.85
N GLU A 34 -28.52 -12.36 5.07
CA GLU A 34 -28.24 -13.78 5.31
C GLU A 34 -26.82 -14.12 4.84
N PRO A 35 -25.93 -14.61 5.72
CA PRO A 35 -24.58 -14.98 5.33
C PRO A 35 -24.62 -16.15 4.34
N LEU A 36 -24.21 -15.91 3.10
CA LEU A 36 -24.10 -16.95 2.07
C LEU A 36 -23.18 -18.11 2.51
N HIS A 37 -22.23 -17.84 3.40
CA HIS A 37 -21.35 -18.82 4.01
C HIS A 37 -21.32 -18.66 5.53
N LYS A 38 -21.62 -19.76 6.24
CA LYS A 38 -21.71 -19.83 7.72
C LYS A 38 -20.39 -19.56 8.47
N GLY A 39 -19.27 -19.33 7.77
CA GLY A 39 -17.92 -19.25 8.35
C GLY A 39 -17.09 -18.01 7.96
N GLY A 40 -17.68 -16.96 7.39
CA GLY A 40 -16.94 -15.86 6.75
C GLY A 40 -16.34 -14.78 7.67
N PHE A 41 -16.55 -14.85 8.99
CA PHE A 41 -16.04 -13.86 9.96
C PHE A 41 -15.15 -14.48 11.04
N ALA A 42 -14.80 -15.76 10.89
CA ALA A 42 -13.79 -16.37 11.75
C ALA A 42 -12.41 -15.97 11.23
N GLU A 43 -11.53 -15.56 12.13
CA GLU A 43 -10.13 -15.38 11.79
C GLU A 43 -9.60 -16.71 11.24
N MET A 44 -8.94 -16.67 10.08
CA MET A 44 -8.21 -17.83 9.58
C MET A 44 -7.26 -18.34 10.66
N PRO A 45 -7.04 -19.67 10.78
CA PRO A 45 -6.11 -20.20 11.77
C PRO A 45 -4.76 -19.50 11.61
N GLN A 46 -4.30 -18.89 12.69
CA GLN A 46 -2.99 -18.23 12.70
C GLN A 46 -1.93 -19.29 12.35
N ALA A 47 -1.08 -18.98 11.38
CA ALA A 47 0.02 -19.86 11.02
C ALA A 47 0.95 -20.05 12.23
N GLU A 48 1.61 -21.20 12.31
CA GLU A 48 2.59 -21.45 13.36
C GLU A 48 3.71 -20.41 13.32
N LEU A 49 4.14 -19.96 14.50
CA LEU A 49 5.25 -19.01 14.62
C LEU A 49 6.50 -19.63 13.99
N THR A 50 7.08 -18.93 13.02
CA THR A 50 8.33 -19.33 12.37
C THR A 50 9.47 -18.44 12.83
N GLY A 51 10.66 -19.04 12.98
CA GLY A 51 11.85 -18.37 13.50
C GLY A 51 12.00 -18.47 15.02
N THR A 52 13.21 -18.17 15.49
CA THR A 52 13.50 -18.08 16.92
C THR A 52 13.26 -16.66 17.39
N PRO A 53 12.34 -16.41 18.35
CA PRO A 53 12.19 -15.07 18.91
C PRO A 53 13.52 -14.65 19.53
N LEU A 54 13.93 -13.41 19.27
CA LEU A 54 15.10 -12.85 19.93
C LEU A 54 14.82 -12.84 21.44
N THR A 55 15.60 -13.61 22.18
CA THR A 55 15.51 -13.72 23.62
C THR A 55 16.56 -12.79 24.23
N GLY A 56 16.15 -11.69 24.85
CA GLY A 56 17.07 -10.68 25.38
C GLY A 56 16.39 -9.35 25.70
N SER A 57 17.17 -8.36 26.15
CA SER A 57 16.70 -6.99 26.37
C SER A 57 16.64 -6.21 25.05
N ILE A 58 15.80 -5.17 24.99
CA ILE A 58 15.77 -4.23 23.85
C ILE A 58 17.15 -3.56 23.67
N ALA A 59 17.90 -3.38 24.75
CA ALA A 59 19.26 -2.86 24.70
C ALA A 59 20.19 -3.77 23.89
N ASP A 60 20.14 -5.08 24.13
CA ASP A 60 20.96 -6.06 23.41
C ASP A 60 20.60 -6.09 21.91
N TRP A 61 19.32 -5.89 21.58
CA TRP A 61 18.87 -5.76 20.19
C TRP A 61 19.41 -4.48 19.52
N ALA A 62 19.42 -3.36 20.23
CA ALA A 62 19.97 -2.11 19.73
C ALA A 62 21.48 -2.23 19.47
N GLU A 63 22.22 -2.81 20.42
CA GLU A 63 23.66 -3.09 20.26
C GLU A 63 23.94 -4.01 19.07
N GLN A 64 23.10 -5.02 18.85
CA GLN A 64 23.21 -5.92 17.69
C GLN A 64 23.03 -5.17 16.35
N ILE A 65 22.08 -4.22 16.28
CA ILE A 65 21.87 -3.38 15.09
C ILE A 65 23.08 -2.48 14.84
N GLU A 66 23.61 -1.83 15.89
CA GLU A 66 24.79 -0.97 15.77
C GLU A 66 26.00 -1.76 15.28
N GLN A 67 26.21 -2.96 15.82
CA GLN A 67 27.31 -3.84 15.41
C GLN A 67 27.17 -4.30 13.95
N GLU A 68 25.96 -4.65 13.51
CA GLU A 68 25.69 -5.01 12.11
C GLU A 68 25.92 -3.80 11.19
N ALA A 69 25.42 -2.62 11.57
CA ALA A 69 25.61 -1.40 10.79
C ALA A 69 27.09 -1.00 10.69
N GLU A 70 27.88 -1.17 11.77
CA GLU A 70 29.32 -0.95 11.73
C GLU A 70 30.02 -1.97 10.80
N ARG A 71 29.60 -3.23 10.83
CA ARG A 71 30.13 -4.28 9.94
C ARG A 71 29.79 -4.01 8.48
N GLU A 72 28.55 -3.61 8.17
CA GLU A 72 28.15 -3.16 6.84
C GLU A 72 28.92 -1.91 6.41
N GLY A 73 29.11 -0.94 7.30
CA GLY A 73 29.90 0.26 7.07
C GLY A 73 31.38 -0.03 6.79
N ARG A 74 31.98 -0.99 7.52
CA ARG A 74 33.36 -1.46 7.32
C ARG A 74 33.51 -2.27 6.02
N ALA A 75 32.51 -3.08 5.67
CA ALA A 75 32.45 -3.77 4.37
C ALA A 75 32.32 -2.77 3.21
N ALA A 76 31.59 -1.67 3.41
CA ALA A 76 31.53 -0.55 2.47
C ALA A 76 32.85 0.25 2.39
N GLY A 77 33.65 0.27 3.47
CA GLY A 77 34.93 0.99 3.55
C GLY A 77 36.16 0.25 3.01
N LYS A 78 36.14 -1.08 2.92
CA LYS A 78 37.29 -1.89 2.47
C LYS A 78 37.26 -2.26 0.98
N GLY A 79 36.16 -1.96 0.29
CA GLY A 79 36.06 -1.97 -1.16
C GLY A 79 36.35 -0.58 -1.72
N GLY A 80 37.63 -0.25 -1.88
CA GLY A 80 38.08 0.92 -2.63
C GLY A 80 37.63 0.82 -4.08
N GLY A 81 36.42 1.29 -4.34
CA GLY A 81 35.92 1.66 -5.64
C GLY A 81 35.04 2.86 -5.39
N ALA A 82 35.54 4.04 -5.74
CA ALA A 82 34.69 5.21 -5.91
C ALA A 82 33.52 4.77 -6.80
N LYS A 83 32.38 4.46 -6.18
CA LYS A 83 31.13 4.52 -6.91
C LYS A 83 31.06 5.98 -7.28
N SER A 84 31.37 6.25 -8.55
CA SER A 84 30.89 7.41 -9.28
C SER A 84 29.56 7.80 -8.64
N PRO A 85 29.38 9.05 -8.21
CA PRO A 85 28.15 9.45 -7.54
C PRO A 85 27.06 8.88 -8.41
N LYS A 86 26.33 7.86 -7.91
CA LYS A 86 25.14 7.37 -8.61
C LYS A 86 24.40 8.66 -8.80
N LYS A 87 24.31 9.13 -10.04
CA LYS A 87 23.67 10.39 -10.38
C LYS A 87 22.32 10.23 -9.71
N ILE A 88 22.17 10.82 -8.52
CA ILE A 88 20.92 10.84 -7.79
C ILE A 88 20.04 11.44 -8.87
N PRO A 89 19.08 10.69 -9.43
CA PRO A 89 18.28 11.25 -10.50
C PRO A 89 17.81 12.57 -9.92
N GLU A 90 18.26 13.68 -10.51
CA GLU A 90 17.89 15.02 -10.06
C GLU A 90 16.40 14.92 -9.90
N ARG A 91 15.93 14.92 -8.66
CA ARG A 91 14.52 14.72 -8.38
C ARG A 91 13.87 15.83 -9.18
N SER A 92 13.16 15.43 -10.22
CA SER A 92 12.87 16.31 -11.35
C SER A 92 12.34 17.62 -10.81
N ALA A 93 12.85 18.76 -11.29
CA ALA A 93 12.34 20.11 -10.96
C ALA A 93 10.81 20.24 -11.17
N ALA A 94 10.20 19.26 -11.86
CA ALA A 94 8.77 19.08 -11.96
C ALA A 94 8.11 18.83 -10.59
N PRO A 95 7.03 19.55 -10.25
CA PRO A 95 6.32 19.37 -8.99
C PRO A 95 5.69 17.97 -8.91
N GLY A 96 6.25 17.11 -8.05
CA GLY A 96 5.64 15.83 -7.71
C GLY A 96 4.44 16.01 -6.77
N ARG A 97 3.47 15.10 -6.80
CA ARG A 97 2.31 15.09 -5.89
C ARG A 97 2.14 13.71 -5.27
N THR A 98 1.67 13.63 -4.03
CA THR A 98 1.29 12.36 -3.41
C THR A 98 -0.03 11.83 -3.99
N ALA A 99 -0.35 10.56 -3.75
CA ALA A 99 -1.65 9.99 -4.13
C ALA A 99 -2.85 10.73 -3.52
N ARG A 100 -2.66 11.40 -2.37
CA ARG A 100 -3.68 12.25 -1.72
C ARG A 100 -3.69 13.69 -2.25
N GLY A 101 -2.88 14.00 -3.27
CA GLY A 101 -2.87 15.29 -3.95
C GLY A 101 -2.04 16.39 -3.28
N THR A 102 -1.33 16.10 -2.18
CA THR A 102 -0.39 17.05 -1.57
C THR A 102 0.84 17.22 -2.47
N SER A 103 1.24 18.46 -2.72
CA SER A 103 2.45 18.76 -3.49
C SER A 103 3.68 18.36 -2.68
N MET A 104 4.59 17.59 -3.29
CA MET A 104 5.86 17.18 -2.70
C MET A 104 7.00 18.17 -3.01
N GLY A 105 6.74 19.16 -3.87
CA GLY A 105 7.76 20.05 -4.42
C GLY A 105 8.62 19.34 -5.47
N GLY A 106 8.94 20.06 -6.55
CA GLY A 106 9.91 19.63 -7.55
C GLY A 106 11.33 20.06 -7.20
N ALA A 107 11.45 21.01 -6.28
CA ALA A 107 12.69 21.61 -5.84
C ALA A 107 13.68 20.61 -5.24
N ALA A 108 14.91 20.64 -5.76
CA ALA A 108 16.00 19.81 -5.28
C ALA A 108 16.68 20.37 -4.01
N SER A 109 16.48 21.65 -3.70
CA SER A 109 17.09 22.34 -2.55
C SER A 109 16.05 22.79 -1.51
N ALA A 110 16.48 22.91 -0.24
CA ALA A 110 15.65 23.39 0.87
C ALA A 110 15.08 24.79 0.58
N ARG A 111 15.94 25.70 0.09
CA ARG A 111 15.57 27.08 -0.24
C ARG A 111 14.51 27.19 -1.33
N GLU A 112 14.64 26.42 -2.41
CA GLU A 112 13.67 26.44 -3.50
C GLU A 112 12.32 25.82 -3.07
N ARG A 113 12.34 24.85 -2.16
CA ARG A 113 11.13 24.25 -1.58
C ARG A 113 10.41 25.24 -0.65
N THR A 114 11.13 25.95 0.21
CA THR A 114 10.59 27.04 1.04
C THR A 114 10.04 28.17 0.18
N ALA A 115 10.73 28.54 -0.90
CA ALA A 115 10.24 29.54 -1.86
C ALA A 115 8.92 29.10 -2.55
N ALA A 116 8.73 27.79 -2.74
CA ALA A 116 7.48 27.21 -3.24
C ALA A 116 6.40 27.04 -2.15
N GLY A 117 6.61 27.56 -0.93
CA GLY A 117 5.67 27.47 0.18
C GLY A 117 5.57 26.08 0.81
N LEU A 118 6.59 25.23 0.61
CA LEU A 118 6.66 23.88 1.16
C LEU A 118 7.76 23.79 2.23
N ASN A 119 7.65 22.84 3.15
CA ASN A 119 8.67 22.63 4.19
C ASN A 119 10.05 22.36 3.56
N PRO A 120 11.14 22.95 4.08
CA PRO A 120 12.48 22.86 3.48
C PRO A 120 12.94 21.41 3.30
N VAL A 121 12.60 20.54 4.26
CA VAL A 121 12.79 19.09 4.16
C VAL A 121 11.44 18.39 4.31
N ALA A 122 11.15 17.45 3.42
CA ALA A 122 9.86 16.77 3.41
C ALA A 122 9.79 15.81 4.60
N GLY A 123 8.70 15.89 5.36
CA GLY A 123 8.46 15.00 6.52
C GLY A 123 9.26 15.36 7.78
N LEU A 124 9.97 16.49 7.79
CA LEU A 124 10.68 17.02 8.96
C LEU A 124 10.17 18.44 9.26
N ASP A 125 9.87 18.71 10.53
CA ASP A 125 9.44 20.02 11.01
C ASP A 125 10.66 20.86 11.41
N ILE A 126 11.43 21.25 10.39
CA ILE A 126 12.64 22.08 10.55
C ILE A 126 12.50 23.38 9.74
N SER A 127 13.10 24.46 10.22
CA SER A 127 13.13 25.74 9.51
C SER A 127 14.23 25.76 8.45
N LEU A 128 14.27 26.79 7.59
CA LEU A 128 15.29 26.90 6.55
C LEU A 128 16.69 27.02 7.15
N GLU A 129 16.80 27.72 8.27
CA GLU A 129 18.03 27.95 9.02
C GLU A 129 18.61 26.65 9.56
N GLU A 130 17.77 25.78 10.13
CA GLU A 130 18.17 24.44 10.63
C GLU A 130 18.51 23.48 9.48
N ALA A 131 17.87 23.63 8.32
CA ALA A 131 18.17 22.81 7.15
C ALA A 131 19.48 23.22 6.44
N GLU A 132 19.98 24.43 6.70
CA GLU A 132 21.23 24.97 6.16
C GLU A 132 22.43 24.79 7.13
N THR A 133 22.19 24.22 8.32
CA THR A 133 23.22 23.94 9.33
C THR A 133 23.83 22.55 9.18
#